data_AF-U6BEX5-F1
#
_entry.id   AF-U6BEX5-F1
#
_cell.length_a   1.000
_cell.length_b   1.000
_cell.length_c   1.000
_cell.angle_alpha   90.00
_cell.angle_beta   90.00
_cell.angle_gamma   90.00
#
_symmetry.space_group_name_H-M   'P 1'
#
loop_
_entity.id
_entity.type
_entity.pdbx_description
1 polymer ?
#
loop_
_entity_poly.entity_id
_entity_poly.type
_entity_poly.pdbx_seq_one_letter_code
_entity_poly.pdbx_strand_id
1 'polypeptide(L)'
;MKLFVFVLCLCLATGCAYSAFTEKQLNATKKLMRNTCQNKAKPTSEQIDAMHRGEFSDDRNAQCYLLCIMNTYKLLTKENTFDWESGVKALAANAPPSIGDPGIVSIKNCKDAVKTTSDKCVASTEIAKCIYNDNPSNYFLP
;
A
#
# COMPACT_ATOMS: atom_id res chain seq x y z
N MET A 1 12.17 39.69 25.87
CA MET A 1 12.92 39.42 24.60
C MET A 1 13.26 37.95 24.39
N LYS A 2 13.82 37.21 25.36
CA LYS A 2 14.17 35.78 25.19
C LYS A 2 12.96 34.86 24.90
N LEU A 3 11.80 35.15 25.51
CA LEU A 3 10.57 34.37 25.32
C LEU A 3 9.95 34.56 23.92
N PHE A 4 10.02 35.78 23.37
CA PHE A 4 9.51 36.10 22.03
C PHE A 4 10.35 35.45 20.93
N VAL A 5 11.67 35.38 21.10
CA VAL A 5 12.57 34.67 20.17
C VAL A 5 12.32 33.17 20.20
N PHE A 6 12.02 32.60 21.37
CA PHE A 6 11.73 31.18 21.51
C PHE A 6 10.41 30.78 20.86
N VAL A 7 9.37 31.61 21.01
CA VAL A 7 8.05 31.42 20.36
C VAL A 7 8.16 31.61 18.84
N LEU A 8 8.94 32.59 18.37
CA LEU A 8 9.17 32.80 16.94
C LEU A 8 9.92 31.63 16.28
N CYS A 9 10.92 31.05 16.96
CA CYS A 9 11.62 29.84 16.50
C CYS A 9 10.72 28.59 16.50
N LEU A 10 9.79 28.46 17.45
CA LEU A 10 8.86 27.34 17.52
C LEU A 10 7.81 27.41 16.41
N CYS A 11 7.35 28.61 16.04
CA CYS A 11 6.43 28.84 14.92
C CYS A 11 7.08 28.62 13.53
N LEU A 12 8.41 28.76 13.43
CA LEU A 12 9.16 28.46 12.19
C LEU A 12 9.41 26.96 11.99
N ALA A 13 9.41 26.17 13.07
CA ALA A 13 9.51 24.70 13.01
C ALA A 13 8.18 24.02 12.63
N THR A 14 7.05 24.73 12.77
CA THR A 14 5.72 24.29 12.31
C THR A 14 5.41 24.70 10.87
N GLY A 15 6.45 24.88 10.04
CA GLY A 15 6.25 24.82 8.60
C GLY A 15 5.67 23.45 8.27
N CYS A 16 4.43 23.41 7.80
CA CYS A 16 3.74 22.19 7.37
C CYS A 16 4.57 21.52 6.27
N ALA A 17 5.50 20.66 6.65
CA ALA A 17 6.21 19.79 5.74
C ALA A 17 5.18 18.76 5.26
N TYR A 18 4.43 19.11 4.22
CA TYR A 18 3.64 18.18 3.45
C TYR A 18 4.62 17.29 2.70
N SER A 19 5.23 16.33 3.39
CA SER A 19 6.24 15.45 2.82
C SER A 19 5.55 14.33 2.06
N ALA A 20 4.96 14.67 0.91
CA ALA A 20 4.71 13.67 -0.11
C ALA A 20 6.06 13.03 -0.49
N PHE A 21 6.09 11.71 -0.69
CA PHE A 21 7.32 11.03 -1.10
C PHE A 21 7.85 11.61 -2.42
N THR A 22 9.14 11.91 -2.47
CA THR A 22 9.85 12.09 -3.74
C THR A 22 9.86 10.77 -4.51
N GLU A 23 9.99 10.82 -5.84
CA GLU A 23 10.07 9.60 -6.68
C GLU A 23 11.20 8.65 -6.24
N LYS A 24 12.35 9.21 -5.84
CA LYS A 24 13.49 8.42 -5.34
C LYS A 24 13.13 7.68 -4.04
N GLN A 25 12.45 8.34 -3.11
CA GLN A 25 11.99 7.71 -1.87
C GLN A 25 10.92 6.64 -2.15
N LEU A 26 10.00 6.92 -3.08
CA LEU A 26 8.99 5.96 -3.49
C LEU A 26 9.64 4.70 -4.06
N ASN A 27 10.57 4.83 -5.01
CA ASN A 27 11.25 3.68 -5.63
C ASN A 27 12.09 2.88 -4.63
N ALA A 28 12.79 3.56 -3.71
CA ALA A 28 13.51 2.90 -2.63
C ALA A 28 12.57 2.12 -1.69
N THR A 29 11.42 2.72 -1.37
CA THR A 29 10.39 2.07 -0.54
C THR A 29 9.79 0.86 -1.25
N LYS A 30 9.45 0.96 -2.55
CA LYS A 30 8.96 -0.19 -3.34
C LYS A 30 9.95 -1.36 -3.26
N LYS A 31 11.21 -1.11 -3.60
CA LYS A 31 12.28 -2.13 -3.57
C LYS A 31 12.44 -2.75 -2.18
N LEU A 32 12.41 -1.94 -1.11
CA LEU A 32 12.52 -2.43 0.26
C LEU A 32 11.34 -3.35 0.63
N MET A 33 10.11 -2.94 0.32
CA MET A 33 8.93 -3.72 0.65
C MET A 33 8.86 -5.01 -0.15
N ARG A 34 9.19 -4.96 -1.44
CA ARG A 34 9.34 -6.14 -2.28
C ARG A 34 10.31 -7.14 -1.68
N ASN A 35 11.54 -6.71 -1.41
CA ASN A 35 12.57 -7.59 -0.88
C ASN A 35 12.17 -8.17 0.48
N THR A 36 11.58 -7.35 1.37
CA THR A 36 11.11 -7.79 2.67
C THR A 36 10.05 -8.88 2.53
N CYS A 37 9.02 -8.64 1.72
CA CYS A 37 7.91 -9.57 1.59
C CYS A 37 8.25 -10.79 0.76
N GLN A 38 9.10 -10.67 -0.26
CA GLN A 38 9.63 -11.80 -1.00
C GLN A 38 10.48 -12.69 -0.09
N ASN A 39 11.31 -12.11 0.77
CA ASN A 39 12.09 -12.87 1.75
C ASN A 39 11.22 -13.57 2.80
N LYS A 40 10.07 -13.00 3.16
CA LYS A 40 9.17 -13.58 4.15
C LYS A 40 8.28 -14.68 3.57
N ALA A 41 7.66 -14.42 2.42
CA ALA A 41 6.69 -15.33 1.81
C ALA A 41 7.33 -16.33 0.84
N LYS A 42 8.55 -16.06 0.37
CA LYS A 42 9.32 -16.90 -0.58
C LYS A 42 8.65 -17.18 -1.94
N PRO A 43 7.92 -16.24 -2.59
CA PRO A 43 7.56 -16.41 -4.00
C PRO A 43 8.79 -16.25 -4.89
N THR A 44 8.72 -16.76 -6.11
CA THR A 44 9.72 -16.44 -7.15
C THR A 44 9.53 -15.00 -7.63
N SER A 45 10.59 -14.41 -8.21
CA SER A 45 10.49 -13.06 -8.78
C SER A 45 9.50 -13.01 -9.94
N GLU A 46 9.45 -14.07 -10.74
CA GLU A 46 8.52 -14.20 -11.87
C GLU A 46 7.07 -14.18 -11.39
N GLN A 47 6.75 -14.83 -10.26
CA GLN A 47 5.41 -14.80 -9.68
C GLN A 47 5.01 -13.38 -9.24
N ILE A 48 5.93 -12.60 -8.67
CA ILE A 48 5.64 -11.20 -8.30
C ILE A 48 5.49 -10.35 -9.57
N ASP A 49 6.38 -10.51 -10.54
CA ASP A 49 6.35 -9.74 -11.80
C ASP A 49 5.09 -10.04 -12.62
N ALA A 50 4.56 -11.25 -12.52
CA ALA A 50 3.28 -11.64 -13.12
C ALA A 50 2.09 -10.85 -12.55
N MET A 51 2.09 -10.54 -11.24
CA MET A 51 1.01 -9.76 -10.61
C MET A 51 0.90 -8.34 -11.18
N HIS A 52 2.01 -7.75 -11.62
CA HIS A 52 2.00 -6.45 -12.31
C HIS A 52 1.31 -6.49 -13.68
N ARG A 53 1.15 -7.68 -14.26
CA ARG A 53 0.43 -7.93 -15.52
C ARG A 53 -0.96 -8.51 -15.31
N GLY A 54 -1.45 -8.56 -14.06
CA GLY A 54 -2.75 -9.15 -13.74
C GLY A 54 -2.76 -10.68 -13.68
N GLU A 55 -1.59 -11.31 -13.73
CA GLU A 55 -1.44 -12.75 -13.63
C GLU A 55 -1.16 -13.13 -12.17
N PHE A 56 -2.20 -13.60 -11.47
CA PHE A 56 -2.10 -13.97 -10.07
C PHE A 56 -2.11 -15.49 -9.92
N SER A 57 -0.98 -16.05 -9.48
CA SER A 57 -0.83 -17.48 -9.22
C SER A 57 -1.66 -17.95 -8.03
N ASP A 58 -2.14 -19.19 -8.09
CA ASP A 58 -2.75 -19.88 -6.94
C ASP A 58 -1.71 -20.46 -5.97
N ASP A 59 -0.42 -20.29 -6.26
CA ASP A 59 0.67 -20.68 -5.36
C ASP A 59 0.59 -19.94 -4.02
N ARG A 60 0.80 -20.70 -2.94
CA ARG A 60 0.65 -20.20 -1.57
C ARG A 60 1.61 -19.06 -1.25
N ASN A 61 2.86 -19.15 -1.72
CA ASN A 61 3.87 -18.14 -1.42
C ASN A 61 3.57 -16.83 -2.16
N ALA A 62 3.08 -16.92 -3.40
CA ALA A 62 2.61 -15.77 -4.17
C ALA A 62 1.42 -15.07 -3.49
N GLN A 63 0.41 -15.81 -3.03
CA GLN A 63 -0.71 -15.22 -2.29
C GLN A 63 -0.26 -14.57 -0.97
N CYS A 64 0.62 -15.24 -0.22
CA CYS A 64 1.08 -14.74 1.07
C CYS A 64 2.10 -13.58 0.94
N TYR A 65 2.68 -13.36 -0.24
CA TYR A 65 3.39 -12.13 -0.56
C TYR A 65 2.46 -10.92 -0.50
N LEU A 66 1.28 -11.01 -1.11
CA LEU A 66 0.26 -9.96 -1.07
C LEU A 66 -0.23 -9.73 0.36
N LEU A 67 -0.40 -10.80 1.16
CA LEU A 67 -0.68 -10.67 2.59
C LEU A 67 0.42 -9.89 3.33
N CYS A 68 1.69 -10.15 3.03
CA CYS A 68 2.79 -9.40 3.64
C CYS A 68 2.71 -7.91 3.29
N ILE A 69 2.46 -7.58 2.03
CA ILE A 69 2.32 -6.19 1.58
C ILE A 69 1.12 -5.51 2.27
N MET A 70 -0.04 -6.16 2.29
CA MET A 70 -1.26 -5.62 2.92
C MET A 70 -1.06 -5.39 4.43
N ASN A 71 -0.41 -6.31 5.13
CA ASN A 71 -0.08 -6.12 6.55
C ASN A 71 0.92 -4.98 6.78
N THR A 72 1.90 -4.83 5.88
CA THR A 72 2.90 -3.75 5.98
C THR A 72 2.23 -2.39 5.89
N TYR A 73 1.24 -2.25 5.02
CA TYR A 73 0.44 -1.03 4.90
C TYR A 73 -0.76 -0.97 5.85
N LYS A 74 -0.95 -1.97 6.71
CA LYS A 74 -2.07 -2.10 7.66
C LYS A 74 -3.44 -2.00 6.98
N LEU A 75 -3.60 -2.72 5.88
CA LEU A 75 -4.79 -2.72 5.03
C LEU A 75 -5.77 -3.85 5.34
N LEU A 76 -5.57 -4.61 6.42
CA LEU A 76 -6.48 -5.67 6.82
C LEU A 76 -7.07 -5.36 8.20
N THR A 77 -8.37 -5.55 8.32
CA THR A 77 -9.07 -5.53 9.60
C THR A 77 -8.70 -6.77 10.43
N LYS A 78 -9.18 -6.81 11.68
CA LYS A 78 -8.98 -7.98 12.54
C LYS A 78 -9.75 -9.21 12.03
N GLU A 79 -10.83 -8.96 11.32
CA GLU A 79 -11.74 -9.94 10.71
C GLU A 79 -11.27 -10.39 9.31
N ASN A 80 -10.06 -10.01 8.90
CA ASN A 80 -9.46 -10.31 7.59
C ASN A 80 -10.21 -9.73 6.38
N THR A 81 -10.98 -8.66 6.60
CA THR A 81 -11.58 -7.87 5.53
C THR A 81 -10.69 -6.67 5.16
N PHE A 82 -11.01 -5.98 4.07
CA PHE A 82 -10.21 -4.85 3.60
C PHE A 82 -10.46 -3.59 4.44
N ASP A 83 -9.43 -3.07 5.12
CA ASP A 83 -9.49 -1.79 5.83
C ASP A 83 -9.30 -0.62 4.85
N TRP A 84 -10.31 -0.43 4.00
CA TRP A 84 -10.28 0.54 2.91
C TRP A 84 -10.28 1.99 3.42
N GLU A 85 -10.92 2.28 4.56
CA GLU A 85 -10.96 3.63 5.14
C GLU A 85 -9.57 4.08 5.61
N SER A 86 -8.87 3.21 6.34
CA SER A 86 -7.48 3.45 6.73
C SER A 86 -6.57 3.56 5.50
N GLY A 87 -6.80 2.73 4.48
CA GLY A 87 -6.07 2.79 3.22
C GLY A 87 -6.23 4.13 2.49
N VAL A 88 -7.46 4.63 2.34
CA VAL A 88 -7.76 5.94 1.75
C VAL A 88 -7.07 7.05 2.54
N LYS A 89 -7.17 7.02 3.87
CA LYS A 89 -6.53 8.02 4.73
C LYS A 89 -5.01 8.00 4.60
N ALA A 90 -4.41 6.82 4.54
CA ALA A 90 -2.96 6.65 4.41
C ALA A 90 -2.45 7.17 3.07
N LEU A 91 -3.15 6.87 1.95
CA LEU A 91 -2.79 7.40 0.64
C LEU A 91 -2.92 8.92 0.57
N ALA A 92 -4.04 9.47 1.05
CA ALA A 92 -4.28 10.91 1.03
C ALA A 92 -3.23 11.70 1.83
N ALA A 93 -2.69 11.11 2.91
CA ALA A 93 -1.72 11.77 3.77
C ALA A 93 -0.26 11.61 3.32
N ASN A 94 0.10 10.51 2.66
CA ASN A 94 1.52 10.14 2.47
C ASN A 94 1.93 9.89 1.01
N ALA A 95 0.99 9.56 0.13
CA ALA A 95 1.32 9.23 -1.25
C ALA A 95 1.43 10.51 -2.11
N PRO A 96 2.34 10.54 -3.10
CA PRO A 96 2.31 11.58 -4.13
C PRO A 96 1.00 11.48 -4.93
N PRO A 97 0.46 12.59 -5.48
CA PRO A 97 -0.82 12.60 -6.19
C PRO A 97 -0.94 11.56 -7.31
N SER A 98 0.15 11.30 -8.04
CA SER A 98 0.20 10.31 -9.12
C SER A 98 -0.08 8.87 -8.69
N ILE A 99 0.05 8.56 -7.39
CA ILE A 99 -0.29 7.26 -6.80
C ILE A 99 -1.55 7.37 -5.94
N GLY A 100 -1.64 8.44 -5.13
CA GLY A 100 -2.70 8.66 -4.17
C GLY A 100 -4.07 8.77 -4.84
N ASP A 101 -4.20 9.61 -5.86
CA ASP A 101 -5.50 9.90 -6.50
C ASP A 101 -6.12 8.65 -7.16
N PRO A 102 -5.42 7.94 -8.09
CA PRO A 102 -5.97 6.72 -8.66
C PRO A 102 -6.14 5.62 -7.62
N GLY A 103 -5.20 5.49 -6.67
CA GLY A 103 -5.27 4.48 -5.61
C GLY A 103 -6.49 4.65 -4.71
N ILE A 104 -6.84 5.88 -4.31
CA ILE A 104 -8.01 6.15 -3.47
C ILE A 104 -9.30 5.72 -4.18
N VAL A 105 -9.41 5.93 -5.49
CA VAL A 105 -10.58 5.50 -6.27
C VAL A 105 -10.67 3.97 -6.27
N SER A 106 -9.59 3.28 -6.62
CA SER A 106 -9.59 1.82 -6.68
C SER A 106 -9.81 1.16 -5.31
N ILE A 107 -9.25 1.72 -4.23
CA ILE A 107 -9.52 1.24 -2.87
C ILE A 107 -11.00 1.33 -2.53
N LYS A 108 -11.68 2.44 -2.86
CA LYS A 108 -13.12 2.60 -2.60
C LYS A 108 -13.97 1.63 -3.43
N ASN A 109 -13.62 1.43 -4.69
CA ASN A 109 -14.33 0.48 -5.56
C ASN A 109 -14.16 -0.97 -5.11
N CYS A 110 -13.02 -1.28 -4.46
CA CYS A 110 -12.68 -2.61 -3.99
C CYS A 110 -12.97 -2.86 -2.51
N LYS A 111 -13.70 -1.98 -1.81
CA LYS A 111 -13.98 -2.10 -0.37
C LYS A 111 -14.57 -3.45 0.06
N ASP A 112 -15.36 -4.07 -0.82
CA ASP A 112 -16.04 -5.36 -0.59
C ASP A 112 -15.36 -6.53 -1.35
N ALA A 113 -14.09 -6.39 -1.74
CA ALA A 113 -13.40 -7.36 -2.59
C ALA A 113 -13.19 -8.72 -1.92
N VAL A 114 -13.10 -8.78 -0.58
CA VAL A 114 -12.84 -10.01 0.16
C VAL A 114 -14.08 -10.89 0.17
N LYS A 115 -13.94 -12.09 -0.36
CA LYS A 115 -14.94 -13.17 -0.35
C LYS A 115 -14.53 -14.30 0.59
N THR A 116 -13.22 -14.46 0.83
CA THR A 116 -12.66 -15.56 1.61
C THR A 116 -11.98 -15.06 2.89
N THR A 117 -12.74 -14.83 3.96
CA THR A 117 -12.18 -14.33 5.25
C THR A 117 -11.45 -15.40 6.08
N SER A 118 -11.65 -16.68 5.76
CA SER A 118 -11.01 -17.82 6.44
C SER A 118 -9.52 -17.96 6.11
N ASP A 119 -9.06 -17.38 5.00
CA ASP A 119 -7.67 -17.43 4.57
C ASP A 119 -7.15 -16.04 4.18
N LYS A 120 -6.22 -15.52 4.99
CA LYS A 120 -5.70 -14.16 4.81
C LYS A 120 -4.90 -13.96 3.52
N CYS A 121 -4.23 -14.99 3.02
CA CYS A 121 -3.46 -14.89 1.78
C CYS A 121 -4.40 -14.85 0.57
N VAL A 122 -5.48 -15.65 0.60
CA VAL A 122 -6.54 -15.58 -0.41
C VAL A 122 -7.25 -14.23 -0.35
N ALA A 123 -7.69 -13.77 0.84
CA ALA A 123 -8.32 -12.47 1.02
C ALA A 123 -7.46 -11.32 0.45
N SER A 124 -6.16 -11.33 0.72
CA SER A 124 -5.22 -10.32 0.21
C SER A 124 -5.08 -10.37 -1.31
N THR A 125 -5.18 -11.57 -1.89
CA THR A 125 -5.15 -11.78 -3.34
C THR A 125 -6.43 -11.27 -4.00
N GLU A 126 -7.59 -11.48 -3.37
CA GLU A 126 -8.88 -10.95 -3.84
C GLU A 126 -8.89 -9.42 -3.88
N ILE A 127 -8.35 -8.77 -2.84
CA ILE A 127 -8.17 -7.32 -2.80
C ILE A 127 -7.25 -6.86 -3.93
N ALA A 128 -6.06 -7.46 -4.04
CA ALA A 128 -5.07 -7.07 -5.05
C ALA A 128 -5.59 -7.25 -6.49
N LYS A 129 -6.28 -8.37 -6.76
CA LYS A 129 -6.96 -8.63 -8.04
C LYS A 129 -8.01 -7.56 -8.35
N CYS A 130 -8.83 -7.19 -7.37
CA CYS A 130 -9.83 -6.15 -7.56
C CYS A 130 -9.17 -4.81 -7.92
N ILE A 131 -8.15 -4.39 -7.17
CA ILE A 131 -7.46 -3.11 -7.40
C ILE A 131 -6.78 -3.11 -8.78
N TYR A 132 -6.13 -4.21 -9.16
CA TYR A 132 -5.57 -4.35 -10.51
C TYR A 132 -6.66 -4.21 -11.58
N ASN A 133 -7.77 -4.95 -11.45
CA ASN A 133 -8.83 -4.97 -12.45
C ASN A 133 -9.56 -3.62 -12.57
N ASP A 134 -9.69 -2.87 -11.48
CA ASP A 134 -10.30 -1.54 -11.46
C ASP A 134 -9.47 -0.52 -12.25
N ASN A 135 -8.14 -0.53 -12.07
CA ASN A 135 -7.25 0.40 -12.77
C ASN A 135 -5.87 -0.21 -13.07
N PRO A 136 -5.76 -1.06 -14.10
CA PRO A 136 -4.51 -1.76 -14.42
C PRO A 136 -3.34 -0.81 -14.71
N SER A 137 -3.63 0.32 -15.38
CA SER A 137 -2.62 1.32 -15.76
C SER A 137 -1.96 2.04 -14.58
N ASN A 138 -2.64 2.12 -13.44
CA ASN A 138 -2.13 2.77 -12.23
C ASN A 138 -1.93 1.77 -11.08
N TYR A 139 -1.93 0.47 -11.38
CA TYR A 139 -1.77 -0.55 -10.36
C TYR A 139 -0.42 -0.42 -9.65
N PHE A 140 -0.48 -0.24 -8.33
CA PHE A 140 0.70 -0.15 -7.48
C PHE A 140 0.89 -1.44 -6.69
N LEU A 141 2.01 -2.10 -6.92
CA LEU A 141 2.52 -3.20 -6.12
C LEU A 141 4.03 -2.95 -5.91
N PRO A 142 4.56 -3.03 -4.68
CA PRO A 142 6.00 -2.97 -4.45
C PRO A 142 6.77 -4.10 -5.12
#